data_AF-A0A7W3WIR4-F1
#
_entry.id   AF-A0A7W3WIR4-F1
#
_cell.length_a   1.000
_cell.length_b   1.000
_cell.length_c   1.000
_cell.angle_alpha   90.00
_cell.angle_beta   90.00
_cell.angle_gamma   90.00
#
_symmetry.space_group_name_H-M   'P 1'
#
loop_
_entity.id
_entity.type
_entity.pdbx_description
1 polymer ?
#
loop_
_entity_poly.entity_id
_entity_poly.type
_entity_poly.pdbx_seq_one_letter_code
_entity_poly.pdbx_strand_id
1 'polypeptide(L)'
;MHVSGGLLLLTFLIPPVWLLDAVGAVSPDNPSADWPSFLLPLVLLFSIAVFHALVQIPAGLVGSWLMARRSALTGYLGALMLAAILAVPTLVFVMGTGTGRDALIMWADYTGRCALSLTVYLWFIRARERRRAEIGASRRVLLYRPAAGRYYRDHMFPTRPRRWQ
;
A
#
# COMPACT_ATOMS: atom_id res chain seq x y z
N MET A 1 12.47 -0.02 1.93
CA MET A 1 11.49 0.13 0.83
C MET A 1 10.11 0.38 1.43
N HIS A 2 9.40 1.43 1.01
CA HIS A 2 8.02 1.67 1.42
C HIS A 2 7.12 0.54 0.87
N VAL A 3 6.31 -0.08 1.73
CA VAL A 3 5.39 -1.19 1.36
C VAL A 3 4.48 -0.81 0.19
N SER A 4 4.05 0.44 0.11
CA SER A 4 3.27 0.99 -1.00
C SER A 4 4.00 0.92 -2.34
N GLY A 5 5.31 1.17 -2.38
CA GLY A 5 6.12 1.12 -3.60
C GLY A 5 6.35 -0.30 -4.08
N GLY A 6 6.59 -1.23 -3.15
CA GLY A 6 6.63 -2.66 -3.48
C GLY A 6 5.30 -3.18 -4.02
N LEU A 7 4.17 -2.78 -3.42
CA LEU A 7 2.84 -3.14 -3.90
C LEU A 7 2.54 -2.58 -5.28
N LEU A 8 2.98 -1.36 -5.58
CA LEU A 8 2.84 -0.79 -6.92
C LEU A 8 3.68 -1.57 -7.92
N LEU A 9 4.95 -1.84 -7.61
CA LEU A 9 5.84 -2.62 -8.45
C LEU A 9 5.25 -4.01 -8.77
N LEU A 10 4.65 -4.67 -7.78
CA LEU A 10 4.00 -5.97 -7.96
C LEU A 10 2.86 -5.94 -8.99
N THR A 11 2.16 -4.81 -9.15
CA THR A 11 1.14 -4.72 -10.20
C THR A 11 1.77 -4.89 -11.59
N PHE A 12 3.00 -4.37 -11.79
CA PHE A 12 3.75 -4.42 -13.06
C PHE A 12 4.44 -5.76 -13.33
N LEU A 13 4.25 -6.79 -12.50
CA LEU A 13 4.62 -8.17 -12.85
C LEU A 13 3.88 -8.65 -14.11
N ILE A 14 2.66 -8.17 -14.31
CA ILE A 14 1.94 -8.31 -15.58
C ILE A 14 2.19 -7.01 -16.36
N PRO A 15 3.00 -7.06 -17.45
CA PRO A 15 3.30 -5.88 -18.25
C PRO A 15 1.99 -5.31 -18.81
N PRO A 16 1.85 -3.98 -18.84
CA PRO A 16 0.64 -3.37 -19.34
C PRO A 16 0.56 -3.50 -20.87
N VAL A 17 -0.65 -3.54 -21.41
CA VAL A 17 -0.87 -3.86 -22.84
C VAL A 17 -0.17 -2.86 -23.77
N TRP A 18 -0.17 -1.57 -23.41
CA TRP A 18 0.51 -0.52 -24.16
C TRP A 18 2.03 -0.72 -24.24
N LEU A 19 2.63 -1.35 -23.23
CA LEU A 19 4.05 -1.69 -23.24
C LEU A 19 4.33 -2.87 -24.17
N LEU A 20 3.41 -3.85 -24.21
CA LEU A 20 3.50 -4.97 -25.14
C LEU A 20 3.39 -4.50 -26.59
N ASP A 21 2.48 -3.56 -26.86
CA ASP A 21 2.33 -2.93 -28.18
C ASP A 21 3.60 -2.15 -28.58
N ALA A 22 4.19 -1.39 -27.64
CA ALA A 22 5.44 -0.66 -27.86
C ALA A 22 6.63 -1.59 -28.13
N VAL A 23 6.73 -2.72 -27.42
CA VAL A 23 7.76 -3.75 -27.67
C VAL A 23 7.56 -4.39 -29.05
N GLY A 24 6.32 -4.68 -29.45
CA GLY A 24 6.01 -5.22 -30.78
C GLY A 24 6.39 -4.27 -31.91
N ALA A 25 6.26 -2.96 -31.71
CA ALA A 25 6.65 -1.94 -32.68
C ALA A 25 8.18 -1.80 -32.84
N VAL A 26 8.98 -2.19 -31.82
CA VAL A 26 10.46 -2.12 -31.81
C VAL A 26 11.11 -3.40 -32.36
N SER A 27 10.33 -4.33 -32.93
CA SER A 27 10.83 -5.60 -33.48
C SER A 27 12.03 -5.40 -34.44
N PRO A 28 13.03 -6.29 -34.46
CA PRO A 28 14.23 -6.17 -35.30
C PRO A 28 13.95 -5.98 -36.80
N ASP A 29 12.78 -6.43 -37.25
CA ASP A 29 12.32 -6.34 -38.63
C ASP A 29 11.71 -4.98 -38.99
N ASN A 30 11.60 -4.06 -38.01
CA ASN A 30 11.08 -2.71 -38.20
C ASN A 30 12.20 -1.65 -38.13
N PRO A 31 12.79 -1.25 -39.27
CA PRO A 31 13.91 -0.30 -39.31
C PRO A 31 13.54 1.16 -38.94
N SER A 32 12.26 1.45 -38.70
CA SER A 32 11.78 2.76 -38.20
C SER A 32 11.65 2.83 -36.68
N ALA A 33 12.08 1.80 -35.95
CA ALA A 33 12.07 1.80 -34.50
C ALA A 33 13.06 2.85 -33.95
N ASP A 34 12.55 4.02 -33.59
CA ASP A 34 13.33 5.17 -33.11
C ASP A 34 14.03 4.93 -31.75
N TRP A 35 13.68 3.86 -31.02
CA TRP A 35 14.12 3.63 -29.64
C TRP A 35 14.77 2.25 -29.43
N PRO A 36 15.99 2.19 -28.86
CA PRO A 36 16.59 0.94 -28.41
C PRO A 36 15.71 0.18 -27.40
N SER A 37 15.57 -1.13 -27.59
CA SER A 37 14.71 -2.01 -26.77
C SER A 37 15.04 -2.01 -25.27
N PHE A 38 16.29 -1.75 -24.89
CA PHE A 38 16.71 -1.65 -23.48
C PHE A 38 16.23 -0.36 -22.79
N LEU A 39 15.81 0.67 -23.53
CA LEU A 39 15.27 1.91 -22.94
C LEU A 39 13.84 1.75 -22.44
N LEU A 40 13.05 0.86 -23.05
CA LEU A 40 11.66 0.59 -22.65
C LEU A 40 11.50 0.19 -21.17
N PRO A 41 12.24 -0.80 -20.63
CA PRO A 41 12.16 -1.13 -19.20
C PRO A 41 12.67 0.01 -18.31
N LEU A 42 13.63 0.81 -18.79
CA LEU A 42 14.19 1.93 -18.03
C LEU A 42 13.17 3.09 -17.91
N VAL A 43 12.48 3.41 -19.00
CA VAL A 43 11.37 4.38 -19.05
C VAL A 43 10.20 3.90 -18.20
N LEU A 44 9.87 2.60 -18.24
CA LEU A 44 8.86 2.02 -17.37
C LEU A 44 9.22 2.17 -15.89
N LEU A 45 10.42 1.77 -15.50
CA LEU A 45 10.88 1.88 -14.10
C LEU A 45 10.90 3.34 -13.63
N PHE A 46 11.37 4.26 -14.48
CA PHE A 46 11.33 5.68 -14.21
C PHE A 46 9.90 6.18 -14.02
N SER A 47 8.99 5.80 -14.91
CA SER A 47 7.57 6.16 -14.84
C SER A 47 6.93 5.65 -13.54
N ILE A 48 7.19 4.39 -13.17
CA ILE A 48 6.74 3.80 -11.90
C ILE A 48 7.27 4.59 -10.70
N ALA A 49 8.56 4.94 -10.70
CA ALA A 49 9.18 5.68 -9.61
C ALA A 49 8.57 7.09 -9.46
N VAL A 50 8.38 7.80 -10.58
CA VAL A 50 7.74 9.12 -10.60
C VAL A 50 6.30 9.04 -10.11
N PHE A 51 5.51 8.08 -10.60
CA PHE A 51 4.13 7.90 -10.19
C PHE A 51 4.01 7.50 -8.72
N HIS A 52 4.92 6.66 -8.23
CA HIS A 52 5.01 6.31 -6.83
C HIS A 52 5.27 7.54 -5.95
N ALA A 53 6.27 8.33 -6.30
CA ALA A 53 6.70 9.50 -5.54
C ALA A 53 5.67 10.63 -5.55
N LEU A 54 5.11 10.94 -6.73
CA LEU A 54 4.27 12.12 -6.92
C LEU A 54 2.79 11.86 -6.68
N VAL A 55 2.30 10.63 -6.89
CA VAL A 55 0.88 10.32 -6.78
C VAL A 55 0.61 9.47 -5.55
N GLN A 56 1.30 8.33 -5.44
CA GLN A 56 0.94 7.32 -4.45
C GLN A 56 1.35 7.69 -3.02
N ILE A 57 2.52 8.29 -2.82
CA ILE A 57 2.96 8.74 -1.48
C ILE A 57 2.02 9.83 -0.93
N PRO A 58 1.75 10.94 -1.64
CA PRO A 58 0.84 11.97 -1.14
C PRO A 58 -0.58 11.45 -0.89
N ALA A 59 -1.12 10.66 -1.82
CA ALA A 59 -2.44 10.03 -1.67
C ALA A 59 -2.51 9.11 -0.45
N GLY A 60 -1.49 8.28 -0.24
CA GLY A 60 -1.40 7.40 0.92
C GLY A 60 -1.31 8.15 2.25
N LEU A 61 -0.53 9.24 2.29
CA LEU A 61 -0.42 10.08 3.48
C LEU A 61 -1.75 10.75 3.82
N VAL A 62 -2.39 11.41 2.86
CA VAL A 62 -3.69 12.06 3.07
C VAL A 62 -4.77 11.04 3.41
N GLY A 63 -4.80 9.90 2.73
CA GLY A 63 -5.73 8.81 3.01
C GLY A 63 -5.62 8.28 4.43
N SER A 64 -4.39 7.99 4.87
CA SER A 64 -4.12 7.53 6.23
C SER A 64 -4.48 8.58 7.30
N TRP A 65 -4.17 9.85 7.04
CA TRP A 65 -4.52 10.97 7.92
C TRP A 65 -6.05 11.14 8.05
N LEU A 66 -6.78 11.10 6.93
CA LEU A 66 -8.25 11.17 6.91
C LEU A 66 -8.88 9.96 7.61
N MET A 67 -8.31 8.77 7.39
CA MET A 67 -8.77 7.55 8.05
C MET A 67 -8.63 7.62 9.57
N ALA A 68 -7.52 8.18 10.06
CA ALA A 68 -7.28 8.33 11.50
C ALA A 68 -8.22 9.36 12.16
N ARG A 69 -8.67 10.38 11.42
CA ARG A 69 -9.50 11.48 11.98
C ARG A 69 -11.00 11.35 11.75
N ARG A 70 -11.42 10.62 10.71
CA ARG A 70 -12.82 10.57 10.27
C ARG A 70 -13.32 9.13 10.24
N SER A 71 -13.16 8.48 9.09
CA SER A 71 -13.59 7.11 8.87
C SER A 71 -12.73 6.46 7.79
N ALA A 72 -12.71 5.13 7.76
CA ALA A 72 -11.98 4.40 6.71
C ALA A 72 -12.51 4.69 5.30
N LEU A 73 -13.83 4.88 5.15
CA LEU A 73 -14.42 5.23 3.85
C LEU A 73 -13.94 6.62 3.40
N THR A 74 -13.96 7.61 4.30
CA THR A 74 -13.46 8.97 4.01
C THR A 74 -11.97 8.96 3.67
N GLY A 75 -11.18 8.18 4.40
CA GLY A 75 -9.75 8.02 4.10
C GLY A 75 -9.51 7.40 2.73
N TYR A 76 -10.25 6.34 2.40
CA TYR A 76 -10.15 5.68 1.10
C TYR A 76 -10.55 6.60 -0.05
N LEU A 77 -11.72 7.24 0.04
CA LEU A 77 -12.21 8.16 -0.99
C LEU A 77 -11.31 9.38 -1.15
N GLY A 78 -10.80 9.95 -0.05
CA GLY A 78 -9.87 11.06 -0.11
C GLY A 78 -8.53 10.70 -0.75
N ALA A 79 -8.01 9.50 -0.46
CA ALA A 79 -6.80 8.99 -1.10
C ALA A 79 -7.01 8.78 -2.61
N LEU A 80 -8.14 8.19 -3.01
CA LEU A 80 -8.49 7.97 -4.40
C LEU A 80 -8.65 9.29 -5.17
N MET A 81 -9.34 10.26 -4.57
CA MET A 81 -9.56 11.57 -5.18
C MET A 81 -8.25 12.33 -5.37
N LEU A 82 -7.36 12.33 -4.37
CA LEU A 82 -6.06 12.97 -4.49
C LEU A 82 -5.16 12.26 -5.52
N ALA A 83 -5.16 10.93 -5.53
CA ALA A 83 -4.43 10.17 -6.54
C ALA A 83 -4.91 10.51 -7.95
N ALA A 84 -6.23 10.62 -8.17
CA ALA A 84 -6.80 11.01 -9.46
C ALA A 84 -6.37 12.43 -9.87
N ILE A 85 -6.37 13.39 -8.94
CA ILE A 85 -5.94 14.77 -9.19
C ILE A 85 -4.46 14.84 -9.58
N LEU A 86 -3.59 14.08 -8.90
CA LEU A 86 -2.14 14.12 -9.12
C LEU A 86 -1.70 13.28 -10.33
N ALA A 87 -2.46 12.25 -10.70
CA ALA A 87 -2.16 11.38 -11.82
C ALA A 87 -2.11 12.14 -13.16
N VAL A 88 -3.06 13.04 -13.39
CA VAL A 88 -3.17 13.79 -14.65
C VAL A 88 -1.93 14.65 -14.96
N PRO A 89 -1.49 15.59 -14.09
CA PRO A 89 -0.30 16.39 -14.36
C PRO A 89 0.98 15.56 -14.38
N THR A 90 1.06 14.50 -13.56
CA THR A 90 2.23 13.60 -13.54
C THR A 90 2.38 12.88 -14.87
N LEU A 91 1.28 12.40 -15.46
CA LEU A 91 1.31 11.72 -16.75
C LEU A 91 1.65 12.68 -17.90
N VAL A 92 1.08 13.90 -17.89
CA VAL A 92 1.44 14.96 -18.85
C VAL A 92 2.93 15.31 -18.76
N PHE A 93 3.48 15.38 -17.54
CA PHE A 93 4.90 15.64 -17.34
C PHE A 93 5.79 14.50 -17.88
N VAL A 94 5.40 13.24 -17.68
CA VAL A 94 6.19 12.06 -18.10
C VAL A 94 6.06 11.78 -19.59
N MET A 95 4.89 11.95 -20.18
CA MET A 95 4.59 11.57 -21.57
C MET A 95 4.51 12.75 -22.56
N GLY A 96 4.55 13.98 -22.07
CA GLY A 96 4.25 15.16 -22.88
C GLY A 96 2.75 15.29 -23.18
N THR A 97 2.40 16.17 -24.13
CA THR A 97 1.00 16.53 -24.46
C THR A 97 0.31 15.54 -25.41
N GLY A 98 0.72 14.27 -25.43
CA GLY A 98 0.12 13.25 -26.30
C GLY A 98 -1.36 13.06 -25.97
N THR A 99 -2.25 13.64 -26.78
CA THR A 99 -3.71 13.57 -26.62
C THR A 99 -4.28 12.56 -27.61
N GLY A 100 -4.55 11.34 -27.16
CA GLY A 100 -5.07 10.27 -28.03
C GLY A 100 -5.60 9.06 -27.26
N ARG A 101 -6.16 8.09 -27.99
CA ARG A 101 -6.71 6.83 -27.45
C ARG A 101 -5.68 6.05 -26.62
N ASP A 102 -4.43 6.04 -27.05
CA ASP A 102 -3.35 5.31 -26.37
C ASP A 102 -2.99 5.94 -25.02
N ALA A 103 -3.05 7.27 -24.93
CA ALA A 103 -2.90 8.00 -23.68
C ALA A 103 -4.02 7.67 -22.68
N LEU A 104 -5.26 7.50 -23.16
CA LEU A 104 -6.41 7.09 -22.33
C LEU A 104 -6.27 5.65 -21.81
N ILE A 105 -5.82 4.71 -22.65
CA ILE A 105 -5.58 3.31 -22.25
C ILE A 105 -4.48 3.25 -21.19
N MET A 106 -3.40 3.98 -21.41
CA MET A 106 -2.31 4.08 -20.45
C MET A 106 -2.78 4.73 -19.13
N TRP A 107 -3.60 5.77 -19.21
CA TRP A 107 -4.19 6.44 -18.05
C TRP A 107 -5.06 5.50 -17.21
N ALA A 108 -5.92 4.71 -17.85
CA ALA A 108 -6.78 3.74 -17.17
C ALA A 108 -5.95 2.66 -16.46
N ASP A 109 -4.89 2.16 -17.11
CA ASP A 109 -4.00 1.15 -16.55
C ASP A 109 -3.22 1.66 -15.32
N TYR A 110 -2.54 2.82 -15.41
CA TYR A 110 -1.82 3.40 -14.27
C TYR A 110 -2.76 3.74 -13.11
N THR A 111 -3.91 4.33 -13.40
CA THR A 111 -4.91 4.68 -12.37
C THR A 111 -5.43 3.43 -11.67
N GLY A 112 -5.74 2.37 -12.42
CA GLY A 112 -6.18 1.09 -11.86
C GLY A 112 -5.12 0.46 -10.95
N ARG A 113 -3.86 0.45 -11.37
CA ARG A 113 -2.72 -0.08 -10.60
C ARG A 113 -2.46 0.73 -9.33
N CYS A 114 -2.55 2.05 -9.40
CA CYS A 114 -2.45 2.91 -8.23
C CYS A 114 -3.61 2.71 -7.26
N ALA A 115 -4.84 2.62 -7.75
CA ALA A 115 -6.00 2.34 -6.90
C ALA A 115 -5.86 0.98 -6.21
N LEU A 116 -5.47 -0.07 -6.93
CA LEU A 116 -5.22 -1.40 -6.38
C LEU A 116 -4.13 -1.38 -5.30
N SER A 117 -2.95 -0.84 -5.61
CA SER A 117 -1.83 -0.78 -4.67
C SER A 117 -2.16 0.06 -3.42
N LEU A 118 -2.89 1.16 -3.58
CA LEU A 118 -3.36 2.00 -2.48
C LEU A 118 -4.40 1.30 -1.61
N THR A 119 -5.33 0.55 -2.22
CA THR A 119 -6.34 -0.26 -1.52
C THR A 119 -5.65 -1.29 -0.62
N VAL A 120 -4.70 -2.04 -1.17
CA VAL A 120 -3.94 -3.06 -0.43
C VAL A 120 -3.11 -2.41 0.69
N TYR A 121 -2.50 -1.25 0.42
CA TYR A 121 -1.72 -0.51 1.42
C TYR A 121 -2.59 -0.04 2.60
N LEU A 122 -3.75 0.57 2.33
CA LEU A 122 -4.67 1.02 3.38
C LEU A 122 -5.25 -0.14 4.18
N TRP A 123 -5.58 -1.26 3.51
CA TRP A 123 -5.98 -2.48 4.18
C TRP A 123 -4.88 -3.01 5.12
N PHE A 124 -3.62 -3.01 4.66
CA PHE A 124 -2.48 -3.45 5.46
C PHE A 124 -2.28 -2.57 6.70
N ILE A 125 -2.36 -1.24 6.57
CA ILE A 125 -2.30 -0.33 7.73
C ILE A 125 -3.40 -0.69 8.73
N ARG A 126 -4.64 -0.83 8.25
CA ARG A 126 -5.79 -1.15 9.10
C ARG A 126 -5.64 -2.49 9.82
N ALA A 127 -5.15 -3.52 9.13
CA ALA A 127 -4.91 -4.82 9.70
C ALA A 127 -3.83 -4.77 10.80
N ARG A 128 -2.77 -3.98 10.57
CA ARG A 128 -1.69 -3.77 11.54
C ARG A 128 -2.18 -3.04 12.80
N GLU A 129 -3.03 -2.03 12.64
CA GLU A 129 -3.63 -1.31 13.77
C GLU A 129 -4.53 -2.21 14.62
N ARG A 130 -5.37 -3.03 13.99
CA ARG A 130 -6.21 -4.02 14.69
C ARG A 130 -5.37 -5.00 15.51
N ARG A 131 -4.34 -5.60 14.90
CA ARG A 131 -3.43 -6.50 15.63
C ARG A 131 -2.73 -5.81 16.81
N ARG A 132 -2.30 -4.55 16.64
CA ARG A 132 -1.71 -3.78 17.75
C ARG A 132 -2.70 -3.55 18.89
N ALA A 133 -3.96 -3.28 18.58
CA ALA A 133 -5.02 -3.13 19.58
C ALA A 133 -5.29 -4.43 20.34
N GLU A 134 -5.35 -5.58 19.63
CA GLU A 134 -5.53 -6.92 20.21
C GLU A 134 -4.36 -7.30 21.15
N ILE A 135 -3.12 -7.06 20.73
CA ILE A 135 -1.93 -7.30 21.55
C ILE A 135 -1.94 -6.38 22.79
N GLY A 136 -2.26 -5.09 22.62
CA GLY A 136 -2.36 -4.13 23.71
C GLY A 136 -3.47 -4.48 24.71
N ALA A 137 -4.61 -4.96 24.23
CA ALA A 137 -5.70 -5.47 25.06
C ALA A 137 -5.29 -6.74 25.83
N SER A 138 -4.66 -7.70 25.15
CA SER A 138 -4.17 -8.94 25.76
C SER A 138 -3.10 -8.67 26.83
N ARG A 139 -2.20 -7.72 26.57
CA ARG A 139 -1.17 -7.29 27.52
C ARG A 139 -1.77 -6.58 28.74
N ARG A 140 -2.80 -5.76 28.54
CA ARG A 140 -3.57 -5.17 29.65
C ARG A 140 -4.29 -6.23 30.46
N VAL A 141 -4.93 -7.21 29.84
CA VAL A 141 -5.57 -8.34 30.57
C VAL A 141 -4.54 -9.14 31.38
N LEU A 142 -3.32 -9.36 30.84
CA LEU A 142 -2.24 -10.03 31.58
C LEU A 142 -1.71 -9.21 32.77
N LEU A 143 -1.59 -7.88 32.62
CA LEU A 143 -1.17 -6.98 33.68
C LEU A 143 -2.27 -6.72 34.72
N TYR A 144 -3.53 -6.75 34.29
CA TYR A 144 -4.72 -6.57 35.11
C TYR A 144 -5.35 -7.90 35.55
N ARG A 145 -4.63 -9.02 35.40
CA ARG A 145 -4.92 -10.29 36.09
C ARG A 145 -4.22 -10.18 37.45
N PRO A 146 -4.82 -9.51 38.45
CA PRO A 146 -4.13 -9.21 39.69
C PRO A 146 -4.24 -10.45 40.57
N ALA A 147 -3.44 -10.52 41.62
CA ALA A 147 -3.70 -11.01 42.98
C ALA A 147 -4.81 -12.05 43.34
N ALA A 148 -5.85 -12.30 42.55
CA ALA A 148 -6.90 -13.29 42.82
C ALA A 148 -6.35 -14.73 42.94
N GLY A 149 -5.30 -15.06 42.20
CA GLY A 149 -4.61 -16.35 42.35
C GLY A 149 -3.77 -16.49 43.63
N ARG A 150 -3.43 -15.38 44.29
CA ARG A 150 -2.70 -15.37 45.57
C ARG A 150 -3.67 -15.40 46.75
N TYR A 151 -4.74 -14.60 46.69
CA TYR A 151 -5.77 -14.56 47.76
C TYR A 151 -6.48 -15.92 47.94
N TYR A 152 -6.79 -16.63 46.85
CA TYR A 152 -7.38 -17.98 46.95
C TYR A 152 -6.39 -19.04 47.45
N ARG A 153 -5.09 -18.90 47.13
CA ARG A 153 -4.07 -19.87 47.56
C ARG A 153 -3.75 -19.74 49.05
N ASP A 154 -3.77 -18.52 49.58
CA ASP A 154 -3.41 -18.23 50.96
C ASP A 154 -4.59 -18.34 51.95
N HIS A 155 -5.84 -18.40 51.48
CA HIS A 155 -7.04 -18.44 52.34
C HIS A 155 -7.94 -19.69 52.19
N MET A 156 -7.80 -20.49 51.13
CA MET A 156 -8.54 -21.77 51.02
C MET A 156 -7.74 -23.00 51.44
N PHE A 157 -6.42 -22.91 51.54
CA PHE A 157 -5.57 -23.99 52.03
C PHE A 157 -4.88 -23.55 53.31
N PRO A 158 -5.52 -23.64 54.48
CA PRO A 158 -4.81 -23.50 55.74
C PRO A 158 -3.73 -24.57 55.76
N THR A 159 -2.48 -24.13 55.72
CA THR A 159 -1.32 -24.98 55.94
C THR A 159 -1.51 -25.68 57.27
N ARG A 160 -1.53 -27.02 57.25
CA ARG A 160 -1.65 -27.86 58.45
C ARG A 160 -0.67 -27.37 59.52
N PRO A 161 -1.06 -27.33 60.80
CA PRO A 161 -0.18 -26.87 61.86
C PRO A 161 1.06 -27.76 61.91
N ARG A 162 2.23 -27.13 61.85
CA ARG A 162 3.52 -27.76 62.16
C ARG A 162 3.41 -28.31 63.59
N ARG A 163 3.49 -29.63 63.72
CA ARG A 163 3.73 -30.27 65.02
C ARG A 163 5.10 -29.82 65.51
N TRP A 164 5.11 -29.17 66.66
CA TRP A 164 6.31 -28.96 67.45
C TRP A 164 6.73 -30.30 68.05
N GLN A 165 7.98 -30.69 67.81
CA GLN A 165 8.74 -31.66 68.60
C GLN A 165 9.98 -30.93 69.09
#